data_AF-A0A914W270-F1
#
_entry.id   AF-A0A914W270-F1
#
_cell.length_a   1.000
_cell.length_b   1.000
_cell.length_c   1.000
_cell.angle_alpha   90.00
_cell.angle_beta   90.00
_cell.angle_gamma   90.00
#
_symmetry.space_group_name_H-M   'P 1'
#
loop_
_entity.id
_entity.type
_entity.pdbx_description
1 polymer ?
#
loop_
_entity_poly.entity_id
_entity_poly.type
_entity_poly.pdbx_seq_one_letter_code
_entity_poly.pdbx_strand_id
1 'polypeptide(L)'
;MIEQIASFHNTSPAIHIGCDEVFQLGVCNDCKGRMGDRVWSKAQLFSAHVNRVAVHVKSVNPLLRVLIWDDMLRACDVVTLESSRLKETIEPMVWFYGAQGFPDIWSRYSAVFPTIWCASAFKGASGPTATIPDLSLRVANQQAWQAVIEDNATRVTSWGGFVLTGWSRYDHFGVLCELLPSALPSLVLCLTILNHGKFTPETHALASKEVGYPEGSLISVGELKVMPSVDLHRSVPAAAIWLNSIRQAILCNAFKKFVGSDLFCGWFHQRNIAEGRLSRGVVDQLLGQVEQLIEDFDKLIFESQCLLPDVFDSAICEEWMDTHCRTYLHKLRKISNKMEQVLQFVR
;
A
#
# COMPACT_ATOMS: atom_id res chain seq x y z
N MET A 1 -19.68 7.95 16.67
CA MET A 1 -19.15 7.30 15.44
C MET A 1 -20.12 6.28 14.85
N ILE A 2 -20.37 5.12 15.48
CA ILE A 2 -21.22 4.05 14.90
C ILE A 2 -22.60 4.57 14.50
N GLU A 3 -23.30 5.28 15.39
CA GLU A 3 -24.61 5.87 15.11
C GLU A 3 -24.58 6.84 13.91
N GLN A 4 -23.55 7.69 13.83
CA GLN A 4 -23.40 8.66 12.73
C GLN A 4 -23.18 7.95 11.39
N ILE A 5 -22.30 6.94 11.36
CA ILE A 5 -22.01 6.16 10.15
C ILE A 5 -23.23 5.35 9.72
N ALA A 6 -23.91 4.67 10.65
CA ALA A 6 -25.10 3.89 10.35
C ALA A 6 -26.28 4.78 9.88
N SER A 7 -26.42 5.99 10.44
CA SER A 7 -27.42 6.94 10.00
C SER A 7 -27.14 7.48 8.60
N PHE A 8 -25.87 7.75 8.27
CA PHE A 8 -25.48 8.26 6.97
C PHE A 8 -25.54 7.18 5.87
N HIS A 9 -25.19 5.94 6.21
CA HIS A 9 -25.19 4.78 5.32
C HIS A 9 -26.32 3.80 5.65
N ASN A 10 -27.56 4.30 5.74
CA ASN A 10 -28.71 3.55 6.24
C ASN A 10 -29.14 2.34 5.37
N THR A 11 -28.63 2.22 4.14
CA THR A 11 -28.90 1.12 3.21
C THR A 11 -27.77 0.09 3.17
N SER A 12 -26.64 0.34 3.84
CA SER A 12 -25.52 -0.59 3.85
C SER A 12 -25.90 -1.88 4.60
N PRO A 13 -25.59 -3.07 4.04
CA PRO A 13 -25.93 -4.34 4.68
C PRO A 13 -24.93 -4.75 5.77
N ALA A 14 -23.77 -4.10 5.83
CA ALA A 14 -22.69 -4.42 6.73
C ALA A 14 -21.91 -3.16 7.16
N ILE A 15 -21.25 -3.24 8.30
CA ILE A 15 -20.29 -2.26 8.80
C ILE A 15 -19.02 -2.97 9.25
N HIS A 16 -17.87 -2.47 8.81
CA HIS A 16 -16.56 -2.96 9.24
C HIS A 16 -16.05 -2.10 10.39
N ILE A 17 -15.78 -2.70 11.56
CA ILE A 17 -15.38 -1.96 12.78
C ILE A 17 -13.86 -2.01 13.03
N GLY A 18 -13.08 -2.48 12.06
CA GLY A 18 -11.61 -2.52 12.10
C GLY A 18 -11.11 -3.67 12.98
N CYS A 19 -10.43 -3.33 14.07
CA CYS A 19 -9.84 -4.25 15.06
C CYS A 19 -8.57 -4.99 14.59
N ASP A 20 -7.86 -4.41 13.63
CA ASP A 20 -6.53 -4.84 13.16
C ASP A 20 -5.40 -4.32 14.06
N GLU A 21 -4.29 -5.06 14.07
CA GLU A 21 -2.96 -4.61 14.49
C GLU A 21 -2.88 -3.97 15.89
N VAL A 22 -3.68 -4.47 16.84
CA VAL A 22 -3.69 -3.98 18.23
C VAL A 22 -2.51 -4.56 19.04
N PHE A 23 -1.29 -4.33 18.57
CA PHE A 23 -0.08 -4.97 19.07
C PHE A 23 0.19 -4.72 20.56
N GLN A 24 -0.23 -3.56 21.08
CA GLN A 24 -0.05 -3.16 22.48
C GLN A 24 -1.24 -3.55 23.38
N LEU A 25 -2.13 -4.43 22.92
CA LEU A 25 -3.22 -4.94 23.74
C LEU A 25 -2.69 -5.59 25.03
N GLY A 26 -3.28 -5.22 26.17
CA GLY A 26 -2.89 -5.73 27.48
C GLY A 26 -1.78 -4.95 28.20
N VAL A 27 -1.24 -3.88 27.60
CA VAL A 27 -0.09 -3.15 28.17
C VAL A 27 -0.50 -2.10 29.20
N CYS A 28 -1.62 -1.39 29.00
CA CYS A 28 -2.06 -0.34 29.90
C CYS A 28 -2.68 -0.88 31.21
N ASN A 29 -2.73 -0.03 32.23
CA ASN A 29 -3.21 -0.40 33.57
C ASN A 29 -4.66 -0.89 33.55
N ASP A 30 -5.54 -0.29 32.74
CA ASP A 30 -6.93 -0.71 32.63
C ASP A 30 -7.06 -2.12 32.04
N CYS A 31 -6.26 -2.43 31.01
CA CYS A 31 -6.23 -3.77 30.45
C CYS A 31 -5.69 -4.78 31.47
N LYS A 32 -4.58 -4.46 32.15
CA LYS A 32 -3.99 -5.31 33.18
C LYS A 32 -4.95 -5.57 34.35
N GLY A 33 -5.64 -4.54 34.82
CA GLY A 33 -6.66 -4.66 35.87
C GLY A 33 -7.80 -5.58 35.45
N ARG A 34 -8.41 -5.33 34.29
CA ARG A 34 -9.49 -6.19 33.75
C ARG A 34 -9.05 -7.62 33.53
N MET A 35 -7.82 -7.83 33.05
CA MET A 35 -7.26 -9.16 32.84
C MET A 35 -6.98 -9.86 34.17
N GLY A 36 -6.47 -9.15 35.17
CA GLY A 36 -6.23 -9.68 36.52
C GLY A 36 -7.53 -10.09 37.21
N ASP A 37 -8.49 -9.16 37.30
CA ASP A 37 -9.75 -9.36 38.02
C ASP A 37 -10.60 -10.51 37.46
N ARG A 38 -10.56 -10.68 36.13
CA ARG A 38 -11.38 -11.69 35.42
C ARG A 38 -10.60 -12.92 35.00
N VAL A 39 -9.31 -12.97 35.32
CA VAL A 39 -8.38 -14.02 34.87
C VAL A 39 -8.45 -14.20 33.34
N TRP A 40 -8.42 -13.08 32.62
CA TRP A 40 -8.55 -13.08 31.16
C TRP A 40 -7.19 -13.09 30.45
N SER A 41 -7.14 -13.86 29.36
CA SER A 41 -6.11 -13.72 28.34
C SER A 41 -6.30 -12.46 27.50
N LYS A 42 -5.28 -12.10 26.70
CA LYS A 42 -5.41 -11.00 25.72
C LYS A 42 -6.52 -11.27 24.70
N ALA A 43 -6.69 -12.52 24.27
CA ALA A 43 -7.76 -12.92 23.36
C ALA A 43 -9.15 -12.68 23.99
N GLN A 44 -9.34 -13.07 25.25
CA GLN A 44 -10.61 -12.81 25.96
C GLN A 44 -10.86 -11.31 26.16
N LEU A 45 -9.83 -10.53 26.46
CA LEU A 45 -9.93 -9.07 26.53
C LEU A 45 -10.36 -8.46 25.18
N PHE A 46 -9.75 -8.91 24.08
CA PHE A 46 -10.09 -8.50 22.71
C PHE A 46 -11.54 -8.84 22.37
N SER A 47 -11.91 -10.13 22.48
CA SER A 47 -13.26 -10.60 22.17
C SER A 47 -14.32 -9.90 23.01
N ALA A 48 -14.06 -9.65 24.29
CA ALA A 48 -14.98 -8.92 25.15
C ALA A 48 -15.18 -7.47 24.70
N HIS A 49 -14.15 -6.81 24.15
CA HIS A 49 -14.30 -5.49 23.55
C HIS A 49 -15.10 -5.55 22.25
N VAL A 50 -14.72 -6.42 21.32
CA VAL A 50 -15.40 -6.60 20.03
C VAL A 50 -16.88 -6.90 20.23
N ASN A 51 -17.23 -7.83 21.13
CA ASN A 51 -18.63 -8.16 21.42
C ASN A 51 -19.42 -6.95 21.93
N ARG A 52 -18.84 -6.12 22.81
CA ARG A 52 -19.53 -4.91 23.30
C ARG A 52 -19.81 -3.93 22.15
N VAL A 53 -18.84 -3.75 21.25
CA VAL A 53 -18.99 -2.88 20.08
C VAL A 53 -20.04 -3.46 19.12
N ALA A 54 -19.98 -4.76 18.82
CA ALA A 54 -20.94 -5.44 17.96
C ALA A 54 -22.36 -5.38 18.51
N VAL A 55 -22.55 -5.58 19.83
CA VAL A 55 -23.86 -5.40 20.49
C VAL A 55 -24.38 -3.97 20.33
N HIS A 56 -23.51 -2.97 20.45
CA HIS A 56 -23.92 -1.59 20.20
C HIS A 56 -24.31 -1.34 18.74
N VAL A 57 -23.55 -1.87 17.76
CA VAL A 57 -23.95 -1.82 16.34
C VAL A 57 -25.34 -2.43 16.14
N LYS A 58 -25.58 -3.61 16.72
CA LYS A 58 -26.88 -4.31 16.65
C LYS A 58 -28.01 -3.56 17.33
N SER A 59 -27.72 -2.78 18.38
CA SER A 59 -28.72 -1.92 19.01
C SER A 59 -29.15 -0.74 18.12
N VAL A 60 -28.25 -0.26 17.26
CA VAL A 60 -28.53 0.81 16.28
C VAL A 60 -29.28 0.25 15.07
N ASN A 61 -28.83 -0.87 14.53
CA ASN A 61 -29.53 -1.58 13.46
C ASN A 61 -29.30 -3.10 13.59
N PRO A 62 -30.32 -3.88 14.01
CA PRO A 62 -30.18 -5.33 14.19
C PRO A 62 -29.78 -6.10 12.93
N LEU A 63 -30.10 -5.55 11.75
CA LEU A 63 -29.85 -6.17 10.45
C LEU A 63 -28.41 -6.00 9.95
N LEU A 64 -27.63 -5.05 10.50
CA LEU A 64 -26.25 -4.82 10.06
C LEU A 64 -25.35 -6.00 10.39
N ARG A 65 -24.68 -6.57 9.38
CA ARG A 65 -23.57 -7.51 9.60
C ARG A 65 -22.37 -6.73 10.14
N VAL A 66 -21.67 -7.29 11.12
CA VAL A 66 -20.51 -6.63 11.75
C VAL A 66 -19.25 -7.35 11.30
N LEU A 67 -18.37 -6.63 10.61
CA LEU A 67 -17.13 -7.19 10.06
C LEU A 67 -15.93 -6.70 10.88
N ILE A 68 -14.94 -7.57 11.06
CA ILE A 68 -13.65 -7.23 11.68
C ILE A 68 -12.50 -7.78 10.85
N TRP A 69 -11.33 -7.15 10.95
CA TRP A 69 -10.10 -7.77 10.48
C TRP A 69 -9.75 -8.98 11.34
N ASP A 70 -9.20 -10.02 10.70
CA ASP A 70 -9.00 -11.31 11.33
C ASP A 70 -7.69 -11.45 12.13
N ASP A 71 -6.72 -10.57 11.93
CA ASP A 71 -5.32 -10.78 12.34
C ASP A 71 -5.16 -11.00 13.84
N MET A 72 -5.94 -10.29 14.65
CA MET A 72 -5.97 -10.44 16.10
C MET A 72 -6.55 -11.80 16.57
N LEU A 73 -7.23 -12.54 15.70
CA LEU A 73 -7.79 -13.87 15.97
C LEU A 73 -6.89 -15.03 15.52
N ARG A 74 -5.87 -14.77 14.69
CA ARG A 74 -5.07 -15.83 14.03
C ARG A 74 -4.40 -16.78 15.02
N ALA A 75 -4.03 -16.32 16.21
CA ALA A 75 -3.40 -17.14 17.25
C ALA A 75 -4.39 -17.92 18.15
N CYS A 76 -5.69 -17.66 18.06
CA CYS A 76 -6.69 -18.27 18.94
C CYS A 76 -7.05 -19.70 18.50
N ASP A 77 -7.01 -20.67 19.41
CA ASP A 77 -7.52 -22.01 19.12
C ASP A 77 -9.06 -22.04 19.01
N VAL A 78 -9.60 -23.16 18.52
CA VAL A 78 -11.06 -23.33 18.32
C VAL A 78 -11.82 -23.14 19.62
N VAL A 79 -11.33 -23.68 20.73
CA VAL A 79 -11.98 -23.60 22.06
C VAL A 79 -12.08 -22.13 22.52
N THR A 80 -11.02 -21.36 22.34
CA THR A 80 -10.98 -19.93 22.65
C THR A 80 -11.96 -19.16 21.77
N LEU A 81 -11.98 -19.44 20.47
CA LEU A 81 -12.90 -18.78 19.54
C LEU A 81 -14.38 -19.14 19.82
N GLU A 82 -14.71 -20.39 20.12
CA GLU A 82 -16.08 -20.79 20.47
C GLU A 82 -16.56 -20.16 21.78
N SER A 83 -15.72 -20.15 22.81
CA SER A 83 -16.06 -19.54 24.10
C SER A 83 -16.12 -18.02 24.05
N SER A 84 -15.57 -17.40 23.00
CA SER A 84 -15.53 -15.94 22.84
C SER A 84 -16.87 -15.29 22.49
N ARG A 85 -17.86 -16.05 22.05
CA ARG A 85 -19.15 -15.55 21.50
C ARG A 85 -19.03 -14.63 20.27
N LEU A 86 -17.89 -14.66 19.59
CA LEU A 86 -17.68 -13.86 18.38
C LEU A 86 -18.47 -14.40 17.19
N LYS A 87 -18.70 -15.72 17.11
CA LYS A 87 -19.43 -16.33 15.99
C LYS A 87 -20.87 -15.84 15.85
N GLU A 88 -21.49 -15.39 16.94
CA GLU A 88 -22.85 -14.86 16.93
C GLU A 88 -22.91 -13.36 16.63
N THR A 89 -21.78 -12.65 16.71
CA THR A 89 -21.76 -11.18 16.74
C THR A 89 -21.01 -10.55 15.56
N ILE A 90 -20.04 -11.25 14.99
CA ILE A 90 -19.19 -10.74 13.90
C ILE A 90 -18.95 -11.77 12.79
N GLU A 91 -18.43 -11.29 11.67
CA GLU A 91 -17.89 -12.10 10.58
C GLU A 91 -16.45 -11.65 10.31
N PRO A 92 -15.46 -12.56 10.36
CA PRO A 92 -14.06 -12.20 10.14
C PRO A 92 -13.76 -11.94 8.65
N MET A 93 -12.97 -10.91 8.39
CA MET A 93 -12.39 -10.59 7.10
C MET A 93 -10.91 -10.90 7.10
N VAL A 94 -10.54 -11.95 6.36
CA VAL A 94 -9.16 -12.40 6.24
C VAL A 94 -8.43 -11.53 5.23
N TRP A 95 -7.38 -10.85 5.68
CA TRP A 95 -6.57 -10.00 4.81
C TRP A 95 -5.16 -10.56 4.61
N PHE A 96 -4.69 -10.54 3.37
CA PHE A 96 -3.31 -10.90 3.04
C PHE A 96 -2.91 -10.30 1.69
N TYR A 97 -1.76 -9.62 1.66
CA TYR A 97 -1.32 -8.83 0.49
C TYR A 97 -0.13 -9.44 -0.26
N GLY A 98 0.37 -10.59 0.20
CA GLY A 98 1.41 -11.36 -0.48
C GLY A 98 0.86 -12.39 -1.46
N ALA A 99 1.74 -13.00 -2.26
CA ALA A 99 1.38 -14.08 -3.18
C ALA A 99 1.59 -15.49 -2.59
N GLN A 100 2.29 -15.60 -1.46
CA GLN A 100 2.64 -16.86 -0.81
C GLN A 100 2.65 -16.67 0.71
N GLY A 101 2.57 -17.75 1.48
CA GLY A 101 2.62 -17.69 2.94
C GLY A 101 1.29 -17.26 3.57
N PHE A 102 0.16 -17.62 2.95
CA PHE A 102 -1.17 -17.41 3.51
C PHE A 102 -1.27 -18.06 4.91
N PRO A 103 -2.03 -17.43 5.82
CA PRO A 103 -2.20 -17.98 7.16
C PRO A 103 -2.96 -19.32 7.12
N ASP A 104 -2.48 -20.30 7.89
CA ASP A 104 -3.18 -21.58 8.08
C ASP A 104 -4.27 -21.43 9.16
N ILE A 105 -5.39 -20.85 8.75
CA ILE A 105 -6.53 -20.50 9.62
C ILE A 105 -7.82 -21.20 9.21
N TRP A 106 -7.91 -21.67 7.96
CA TRP A 106 -9.18 -22.05 7.34
C TRP A 106 -9.90 -23.17 8.09
N SER A 107 -9.19 -24.21 8.52
CA SER A 107 -9.79 -25.30 9.31
C SER A 107 -10.39 -24.81 10.64
N ARG A 108 -9.72 -23.88 11.32
CA ARG A 108 -10.20 -23.33 12.59
C ARG A 108 -11.35 -22.37 12.38
N TYR A 109 -11.22 -21.47 11.41
CA TYR A 109 -12.25 -20.46 11.17
C TYR A 109 -13.52 -21.08 10.62
N SER A 110 -13.44 -22.02 9.68
CA SER A 110 -14.61 -22.72 9.15
C SER A 110 -15.35 -23.56 10.20
N ALA A 111 -14.66 -24.03 11.25
CA ALA A 111 -15.31 -24.74 12.36
C ALA A 111 -16.13 -23.80 13.25
N VAL A 112 -15.83 -22.51 13.28
CA VAL A 112 -16.40 -21.55 14.24
C VAL A 112 -17.31 -20.52 13.57
N PHE A 113 -16.87 -19.94 12.47
CA PHE A 113 -17.54 -18.82 11.80
C PHE A 113 -18.31 -19.32 10.57
N PRO A 114 -19.64 -19.11 10.52
CA PRO A 114 -20.44 -19.52 9.36
C PRO A 114 -20.07 -18.78 8.07
N THR A 115 -19.66 -17.53 8.20
CA THR A 115 -19.33 -16.65 7.07
C THR A 115 -17.95 -16.03 7.26
N ILE A 116 -17.13 -16.09 6.21
CA ILE A 116 -15.78 -15.54 6.18
C ILE A 116 -15.64 -14.64 4.95
N TRP A 117 -14.96 -13.51 5.09
CA TRP A 117 -14.65 -12.59 3.99
C TRP A 117 -13.18 -12.65 3.61
N CYS A 118 -12.88 -12.27 2.37
CA CYS A 118 -11.51 -12.13 1.86
C CYS A 118 -11.20 -10.67 1.58
N ALA A 119 -9.95 -10.28 1.82
CA ALA A 119 -9.44 -8.98 1.43
C ALA A 119 -8.03 -9.09 0.84
N SER A 120 -7.90 -8.56 -0.37
CA SER A 120 -6.61 -8.35 -1.04
C SER A 120 -6.36 -6.85 -1.22
N ALA A 121 -5.21 -6.47 -1.78
CA ALA A 121 -4.87 -5.06 -1.98
C ALA A 121 -4.71 -4.72 -3.47
N PHE A 122 -5.12 -3.52 -3.87
CA PHE A 122 -4.75 -2.93 -5.16
C PHE A 122 -3.67 -1.83 -5.02
N LYS A 123 -3.55 -1.21 -3.84
CA LYS A 123 -2.49 -0.23 -3.49
C LYS A 123 -2.17 -0.25 -2.00
N GLY A 124 -1.10 0.43 -1.60
CA GLY A 124 -0.76 0.59 -0.18
C GLY A 124 -0.16 -0.65 0.46
N ALA A 125 0.40 -1.53 -0.37
CA ALA A 125 1.03 -2.76 0.09
C ALA A 125 2.24 -3.16 -0.78
N SER A 126 2.89 -2.18 -1.42
CA SER A 126 4.13 -2.35 -2.22
C SER A 126 5.36 -1.81 -1.48
N GLY A 127 5.16 -1.07 -0.40
CA GLY A 127 6.20 -0.48 0.44
C GLY A 127 5.72 0.87 1.03
N PRO A 128 6.22 1.26 2.21
CA PRO A 128 5.77 2.49 2.88
C PRO A 128 6.13 3.78 2.13
N THR A 129 7.06 3.72 1.18
CA THR A 129 7.46 4.85 0.33
C THR A 129 7.18 4.62 -1.16
N ALA A 130 6.36 3.62 -1.49
CA ALA A 130 5.99 3.37 -2.87
C ALA A 130 5.10 4.51 -3.39
N THR A 131 5.34 4.99 -4.60
CA THR A 131 4.48 5.99 -5.26
C THR A 131 3.54 5.36 -6.28
N ILE A 132 3.80 4.11 -6.67
CA ILE A 132 3.08 3.33 -7.66
C ILE A 132 3.00 1.87 -7.21
N PRO A 133 1.85 1.19 -7.41
CA PRO A 133 1.74 -0.23 -7.09
C PRO A 133 2.60 -1.11 -8.00
N ASP A 134 3.17 -2.18 -7.43
CA ASP A 134 3.80 -3.24 -8.23
C ASP A 134 2.73 -4.15 -8.83
N LEU A 135 2.40 -3.95 -10.11
CA LEU A 135 1.34 -4.68 -10.79
C LEU A 135 1.58 -6.19 -10.81
N SER A 136 2.83 -6.64 -10.99
CA SER A 136 3.16 -8.07 -11.01
C SER A 136 2.86 -8.72 -9.66
N LEU A 137 3.20 -8.03 -8.57
CA LEU A 137 2.86 -8.47 -7.21
C LEU A 137 1.34 -8.47 -6.97
N ARG A 138 0.62 -7.47 -7.48
CA ARG A 138 -0.85 -7.39 -7.34
C ARG A 138 -1.56 -8.50 -8.10
N VAL A 139 -1.13 -8.80 -9.34
CA VAL A 139 -1.63 -9.94 -10.12
C VAL A 139 -1.40 -11.24 -9.38
N ALA A 140 -0.17 -11.48 -8.89
CA ALA A 140 0.17 -12.68 -8.15
C ALA A 140 -0.65 -12.82 -6.86
N ASN A 141 -0.94 -11.72 -6.16
CA ASN A 141 -1.81 -11.73 -4.98
C ASN A 141 -3.27 -12.10 -5.33
N GLN A 142 -3.82 -11.59 -6.45
CA GLN A 142 -5.18 -11.97 -6.86
C GLN A 142 -5.28 -13.45 -7.25
N GLN A 143 -4.30 -13.98 -7.99
CA GLN A 143 -4.27 -15.39 -8.38
C GLN A 143 -4.11 -16.31 -7.16
N ALA A 144 -3.27 -15.93 -6.20
CA ALA A 144 -3.09 -16.70 -4.98
C ALA A 144 -4.36 -16.73 -4.13
N TRP A 145 -5.07 -15.59 -4.04
CA TRP A 145 -6.37 -15.53 -3.38
C TRP A 145 -7.43 -16.41 -4.05
N GLN A 146 -7.46 -16.45 -5.39
CA GLN A 146 -8.35 -17.35 -6.15
C GLN A 146 -8.09 -18.82 -5.78
N ALA A 147 -6.82 -19.25 -5.80
CA ALA A 147 -6.43 -20.60 -5.40
C ALA A 147 -6.84 -20.91 -3.95
N VAL A 148 -6.64 -19.98 -3.01
CA VAL A 148 -7.04 -20.16 -1.61
C VAL A 148 -8.56 -20.33 -1.45
N ILE A 149 -9.36 -19.57 -2.20
CA ILE A 149 -10.82 -19.69 -2.17
C ILE A 149 -11.26 -21.04 -2.75
N GLU A 150 -10.66 -21.46 -3.87
CA GLU A 150 -10.92 -22.75 -4.51
C GLU A 150 -10.56 -23.93 -3.59
N ASP A 151 -9.37 -23.91 -3.00
CA ASP A 151 -8.87 -24.95 -2.09
C ASP A 151 -9.74 -25.11 -0.83
N ASN A 152 -10.44 -24.04 -0.43
CA ASN A 152 -11.30 -24.03 0.75
C ASN A 152 -12.79 -23.99 0.41
N ALA A 153 -13.18 -24.18 -0.85
CA ALA A 153 -14.56 -24.07 -1.31
C ALA A 153 -15.51 -25.07 -0.63
N THR A 154 -15.03 -26.26 -0.28
CA THR A 154 -15.81 -27.29 0.43
C THR A 154 -15.74 -27.17 1.95
N ARG A 155 -14.80 -26.35 2.46
CA ARG A 155 -14.53 -26.19 3.90
C ARG A 155 -15.26 -24.97 4.46
N VAL A 156 -15.23 -23.85 3.76
CA VAL A 156 -15.91 -22.61 4.17
C VAL A 156 -17.38 -22.70 3.79
N THR A 157 -18.26 -22.61 4.78
CA THR A 157 -19.72 -22.72 4.55
C THR A 157 -20.26 -21.57 3.71
N SER A 158 -19.80 -20.34 3.96
CA SER A 158 -20.25 -19.16 3.25
C SER A 158 -19.12 -18.14 3.10
N TRP A 159 -18.92 -17.68 1.86
CA TRP A 159 -18.05 -16.54 1.57
C TRP A 159 -18.88 -15.26 1.59
N GLY A 160 -18.54 -14.33 2.49
CA GLY A 160 -19.28 -13.09 2.65
C GLY A 160 -19.07 -12.09 1.52
N GLY A 161 -17.89 -12.15 0.88
CA GLY A 161 -17.49 -11.32 -0.24
C GLY A 161 -15.96 -11.16 -0.32
N PHE A 162 -15.53 -10.49 -1.37
CA PHE A 162 -14.11 -10.18 -1.64
C PHE A 162 -13.91 -8.67 -1.70
N VAL A 163 -13.02 -8.13 -0.87
CA VAL A 163 -12.72 -6.69 -0.79
C VAL A 163 -11.34 -6.39 -1.37
N LEU A 164 -11.25 -5.33 -2.18
CA LEU A 164 -9.99 -4.76 -2.62
C LEU A 164 -9.65 -3.53 -1.76
N THR A 165 -8.60 -3.63 -0.95
CA THR A 165 -8.14 -2.56 -0.08
C THR A 165 -7.16 -1.63 -0.79
N GLY A 166 -7.20 -0.35 -0.43
CA GLY A 166 -6.27 0.65 -0.93
C GLY A 166 -5.77 1.57 0.16
N TRP A 167 -4.75 1.12 0.91
CA TRP A 167 -4.16 1.89 2.00
C TRP A 167 -3.37 3.09 1.50
N SER A 168 -3.35 4.16 2.27
CA SER A 168 -2.56 5.38 1.95
C SER A 168 -1.33 5.55 2.85
N ARG A 169 -1.25 4.76 3.94
CA ARG A 169 -0.11 4.66 4.86
C ARG A 169 -0.08 3.25 5.43
N TYR A 170 1.08 2.87 5.96
CA TYR A 170 1.25 1.60 6.68
C TYR A 170 0.82 1.71 8.15
N ASP A 171 0.95 2.89 8.75
CA ASP A 171 0.39 3.22 10.06
C ASP A 171 0.20 4.75 10.16
N HIS A 172 -0.18 5.25 11.33
CA HIS A 172 -0.39 6.68 11.57
C HIS A 172 0.90 7.52 11.46
N PHE A 173 2.07 6.93 11.69
CA PHE A 173 3.38 7.59 11.70
C PHE A 173 4.12 7.48 10.36
N GLY A 174 3.73 6.54 9.50
CA GLY A 174 4.28 6.37 8.17
C GLY A 174 3.89 7.52 7.24
N VAL A 175 4.77 7.81 6.28
CA VAL A 175 4.51 8.78 5.20
C VAL A 175 3.46 8.25 4.22
N LEU A 176 2.91 9.14 3.39
CA LEU A 176 2.03 8.73 2.28
C LEU A 176 2.76 7.77 1.33
N CYS A 177 2.09 6.67 0.99
CA CYS A 177 2.48 5.79 -0.10
C CYS A 177 1.65 6.10 -1.37
N GLU A 178 1.27 5.09 -2.16
CA GLU A 178 0.63 5.28 -3.46
C GLU A 178 -0.67 6.09 -3.36
N LEU A 179 -0.77 7.15 -4.15
CA LEU A 179 -1.98 7.94 -4.29
C LEU A 179 -3.07 7.15 -5.02
N LEU A 180 -4.34 7.47 -4.77
CA LEU A 180 -5.44 6.77 -5.46
C LEU A 180 -5.36 6.91 -7.00
N PRO A 181 -5.14 8.11 -7.59
CA PRO A 181 -4.99 8.25 -9.03
C PRO A 181 -3.85 7.43 -9.62
N SER A 182 -2.70 7.36 -8.92
CA SER A 182 -1.55 6.57 -9.38
C SER A 182 -1.77 5.06 -9.25
N ALA A 183 -2.82 4.63 -8.56
CA ALA A 183 -3.16 3.23 -8.39
C ALA A 183 -4.35 2.76 -9.22
N LEU A 184 -5.02 3.64 -9.97
CA LEU A 184 -6.18 3.26 -10.78
C LEU A 184 -5.90 2.12 -11.78
N PRO A 185 -4.74 2.07 -12.47
CA PRO A 185 -4.46 0.95 -13.35
C PRO A 185 -4.37 -0.38 -12.60
N SER A 186 -3.81 -0.37 -11.39
CA SER A 186 -3.78 -1.54 -10.50
C SER A 186 -5.18 -1.96 -10.07
N LEU A 187 -6.04 -1.00 -9.71
CA LEU A 187 -7.43 -1.26 -9.33
C LEU A 187 -8.20 -1.93 -10.46
N VAL A 188 -8.14 -1.37 -11.67
CA VAL A 188 -8.82 -1.92 -12.86
C VAL A 188 -8.31 -3.32 -13.19
N LEU A 189 -6.99 -3.53 -13.11
CA LEU A 189 -6.39 -4.84 -13.35
C LEU A 189 -6.86 -5.88 -12.32
N CYS A 190 -6.82 -5.55 -11.03
CA CYS A 190 -7.27 -6.45 -9.96
C CYS A 190 -8.76 -6.78 -10.10
N LEU A 191 -9.62 -5.79 -10.34
CA LEU A 191 -11.05 -6.00 -10.56
C LEU A 191 -11.31 -6.87 -11.79
N THR A 192 -10.58 -6.63 -12.89
CA THR A 192 -10.72 -7.44 -14.11
C THR A 192 -10.37 -8.91 -13.85
N ILE A 193 -9.28 -9.17 -13.12
CA ILE A 193 -8.86 -10.53 -12.76
C ILE A 193 -9.90 -11.21 -11.87
N LEU A 194 -10.41 -10.51 -10.85
CA LEU A 194 -11.42 -11.04 -9.94
C LEU A 194 -12.74 -11.35 -10.66
N ASN A 195 -13.17 -10.48 -11.57
CA ASN A 195 -14.40 -10.68 -12.35
C ASN A 195 -14.31 -11.85 -13.35
N HIS A 196 -13.12 -12.12 -13.89
CA HIS A 196 -12.91 -13.21 -14.86
C HIS A 196 -12.38 -14.50 -14.22
N GLY A 197 -12.06 -14.48 -12.92
CA GLY A 197 -11.56 -15.63 -12.17
C GLY A 197 -10.11 -16.04 -12.50
N LYS A 198 -9.39 -15.30 -13.34
CA LYS A 198 -7.99 -15.59 -13.68
C LYS A 198 -7.31 -14.40 -14.37
N PHE A 199 -5.98 -14.40 -14.34
CA PHE A 199 -5.16 -13.53 -15.19
C PHE A 199 -4.73 -14.27 -16.46
N THR A 200 -5.10 -13.72 -17.62
CA THR A 200 -4.77 -14.19 -18.97
C THR A 200 -4.44 -13.01 -19.89
N PRO A 201 -3.84 -13.24 -21.07
CA PRO A 201 -3.62 -12.18 -22.06
C PRO A 201 -4.88 -11.39 -22.40
N GLU A 202 -6.05 -12.05 -22.45
CA GLU A 202 -7.34 -11.40 -22.72
C GLU A 202 -7.75 -10.46 -21.59
N THR A 203 -7.66 -10.92 -20.33
CA THR A 203 -7.98 -10.06 -19.17
C THR A 203 -7.00 -8.89 -19.05
N HIS A 204 -5.73 -9.09 -19.42
CA HIS A 204 -4.72 -8.05 -19.43
C HIS A 204 -4.98 -7.02 -20.54
N ALA A 205 -5.35 -7.48 -21.73
CA ALA A 205 -5.75 -6.61 -22.83
C ALA A 205 -7.00 -5.79 -22.48
N LEU A 206 -8.01 -6.42 -21.86
CA LEU A 206 -9.22 -5.75 -21.40
C LEU A 206 -8.89 -4.65 -20.37
N ALA A 207 -8.12 -4.99 -19.32
CA ALA A 207 -7.72 -4.02 -18.31
C ALA A 207 -6.89 -2.87 -18.93
N SER A 208 -5.96 -3.17 -19.83
CA SER A 208 -5.13 -2.17 -20.53
C SER A 208 -5.99 -1.19 -21.32
N LYS A 209 -6.97 -1.71 -22.07
CA LYS A 209 -7.90 -0.90 -22.86
C LYS A 209 -8.75 0.02 -22.00
N GLU A 210 -9.27 -0.48 -20.88
CA GLU A 210 -10.08 0.31 -19.95
C GLU A 210 -9.32 1.50 -19.35
N VAL A 211 -8.01 1.34 -19.12
CA VAL A 211 -7.15 2.42 -18.58
C VAL A 211 -6.55 3.35 -19.63
N GLY A 212 -6.81 3.11 -20.92
CA GLY A 212 -6.29 3.93 -22.03
C GLY A 212 -4.87 3.56 -22.50
N TYR A 213 -4.41 2.34 -22.20
CA TYR A 213 -3.15 1.78 -22.70
C TYR A 213 -3.40 0.96 -23.97
N PRO A 214 -2.41 0.86 -24.88
CA PRO A 214 -2.41 -0.18 -25.92
C PRO A 214 -2.67 -1.56 -25.31
N GLU A 215 -3.39 -2.42 -26.02
CA GLU A 215 -3.77 -3.74 -25.52
C GLU A 215 -2.54 -4.56 -25.08
N GLY A 216 -2.59 -5.09 -23.86
CA GLY A 216 -1.52 -5.91 -23.28
C GLY A 216 -0.26 -5.13 -22.87
N SER A 217 -0.29 -3.80 -22.85
CA SER A 217 0.89 -2.97 -22.52
C SER A 217 0.93 -2.42 -21.09
N LEU A 218 -0.08 -2.75 -20.27
CA LEU A 218 -0.09 -2.32 -18.87
C LEU A 218 0.99 -3.10 -18.07
N ILE A 219 2.10 -2.43 -17.75
CA ILE A 219 3.27 -3.05 -17.11
C ILE A 219 3.60 -2.42 -15.74
N SER A 220 4.30 -3.19 -14.89
CA SER A 220 4.80 -2.71 -13.60
C SER A 220 5.92 -1.68 -13.84
N VAL A 221 5.91 -0.58 -13.08
CA VAL A 221 6.83 0.54 -13.28
C VAL A 221 8.29 0.20 -12.93
N GLY A 222 8.51 -0.88 -12.18
CA GLY A 222 9.86 -1.42 -11.94
C GLY A 222 10.63 -1.78 -13.22
N GLU A 223 9.93 -1.97 -14.34
CA GLU A 223 10.51 -2.34 -15.64
C GLU A 223 10.58 -1.15 -16.62
N LEU A 224 9.96 -0.01 -16.27
CA LEU A 224 9.90 1.16 -17.15
C LEU A 224 11.22 1.95 -17.11
N LYS A 225 11.96 1.88 -18.21
CA LYS A 225 13.09 2.78 -18.51
C LYS A 225 12.66 4.07 -19.22
N VAL A 226 11.43 4.10 -19.73
CA VAL A 226 10.89 5.16 -20.59
C VAL A 226 9.43 5.42 -20.22
N MET A 227 8.97 6.65 -20.40
CA MET A 227 7.56 7.00 -20.21
C MET A 227 6.65 6.18 -21.15
N PRO A 228 5.55 5.62 -20.64
CA PRO A 228 4.58 4.92 -21.49
C PRO A 228 3.82 5.91 -22.37
N SER A 229 3.49 5.47 -23.59
CA SER A 229 2.55 6.20 -24.46
C SER A 229 1.13 5.90 -23.99
N VAL A 230 0.46 6.88 -23.37
CA VAL A 230 -0.90 6.76 -22.86
C VAL A 230 -1.82 7.70 -23.63
N ASP A 231 -2.92 7.16 -24.15
CA ASP A 231 -3.97 7.99 -24.75
C ASP A 231 -4.82 8.62 -23.63
N LEU A 232 -4.57 9.90 -23.36
CA LEU A 232 -5.08 10.65 -22.22
C LEU A 232 -6.57 11.07 -22.34
N HIS A 233 -7.30 10.61 -23.36
CA HIS A 233 -8.60 11.18 -23.72
C HIS A 233 -9.77 10.95 -22.73
N ARG A 234 -9.60 10.24 -21.58
CA ARG A 234 -10.75 9.89 -20.71
C ARG A 234 -10.69 10.25 -19.22
N SER A 235 -9.54 10.64 -18.65
CA SER A 235 -9.41 10.81 -17.18
C SER A 235 -8.39 11.90 -16.77
N VAL A 236 -8.61 13.15 -17.19
CA VAL A 236 -7.56 14.18 -17.28
C VAL A 236 -6.85 14.55 -15.96
N PRO A 237 -7.47 14.58 -14.76
CA PRO A 237 -6.67 14.76 -13.55
C PRO A 237 -5.91 13.47 -13.17
N ALA A 238 -6.61 12.33 -13.19
CA ALA A 238 -6.06 11.09 -12.64
C ALA A 238 -4.93 10.49 -13.49
N ALA A 239 -5.08 10.55 -14.81
CA ALA A 239 -4.07 10.07 -15.75
C ALA A 239 -2.82 10.97 -15.75
N ALA A 240 -2.98 12.28 -15.55
CA ALA A 240 -1.83 13.19 -15.39
C ALA A 240 -1.06 12.90 -14.09
N ILE A 241 -1.76 12.70 -12.97
CA ILE A 241 -1.13 12.33 -11.69
C ILE A 241 -0.44 10.96 -11.80
N TRP A 242 -1.05 10.01 -12.49
CA TRP A 242 -0.44 8.71 -12.78
C TRP A 242 0.88 8.83 -13.55
N LEU A 243 0.88 9.56 -14.68
CA LEU A 243 2.09 9.79 -15.48
C LEU A 243 3.17 10.55 -14.69
N ASN A 244 2.76 11.54 -13.89
CA ASN A 244 3.66 12.27 -13.02
C ASN A 244 4.29 11.34 -11.95
N SER A 245 3.52 10.41 -11.40
CA SER A 245 4.02 9.38 -10.48
C SER A 245 5.00 8.43 -11.18
N ILE A 246 4.73 7.99 -12.42
CA ILE A 246 5.68 7.19 -13.22
C ILE A 246 7.00 7.93 -13.40
N ARG A 247 6.94 9.22 -13.75
CA ARG A 247 8.13 10.05 -13.90
C ARG A 247 8.92 10.13 -12.59
N GLN A 248 8.23 10.32 -11.47
CA GLN A 248 8.84 10.31 -10.15
C GLN A 248 9.58 8.99 -9.86
N ALA A 249 8.96 7.85 -10.18
CA ALA A 249 9.57 6.54 -9.98
C ALA A 249 10.82 6.34 -10.86
N ILE A 250 10.77 6.77 -12.13
CA ILE A 250 11.92 6.75 -13.06
C ILE A 250 13.07 7.59 -12.50
N LEU A 251 12.80 8.83 -12.04
CA LEU A 251 13.83 9.71 -11.48
C LEU A 251 14.41 9.15 -10.19
N CYS A 252 13.61 8.52 -9.33
CA CYS A 252 14.12 7.83 -8.14
C CYS A 252 15.05 6.66 -8.50
N ASN A 253 14.72 5.90 -9.54
CA ASN A 253 15.59 4.83 -10.03
C ASN A 253 16.87 5.38 -10.64
N ALA A 254 16.80 6.49 -11.38
CA ALA A 254 17.97 7.18 -11.91
C ALA A 254 18.89 7.69 -10.79
N PHE A 255 18.32 8.31 -9.74
CA PHE A 255 19.05 8.70 -8.53
C PHE A 255 19.73 7.49 -7.86
N LYS A 256 19.00 6.39 -7.62
CA LYS A 256 19.56 5.16 -7.02
C LYS A 256 20.72 4.60 -7.85
N LYS A 257 20.56 4.57 -9.17
CA LYS A 257 21.61 4.13 -10.10
C LYS A 257 22.83 5.06 -10.06
N PHE A 258 22.62 6.37 -10.00
CA PHE A 258 23.69 7.36 -9.88
C PHE A 258 24.50 7.16 -8.59
N VAL A 259 23.84 7.15 -7.43
CA VAL A 259 24.53 7.01 -6.13
C VAL A 259 25.11 5.61 -5.92
N GLY A 260 24.63 4.61 -6.66
CA GLY A 260 25.17 3.25 -6.66
C GLY A 260 26.21 2.98 -7.76
N SER A 261 26.53 3.97 -8.60
CA SER A 261 27.46 3.78 -9.72
C SER A 261 28.91 3.62 -9.25
N ASP A 262 29.70 2.83 -9.99
CA ASP A 262 31.12 2.64 -9.67
C ASP A 262 31.89 3.97 -9.66
N LEU A 263 31.57 4.90 -10.56
CA LEU A 263 32.16 6.24 -10.59
C LEU A 263 31.90 7.00 -9.28
N PHE A 264 30.66 6.96 -8.77
CA PHE A 264 30.30 7.64 -7.54
C PHE A 264 30.88 6.92 -6.30
N CYS A 265 30.69 5.61 -6.20
CA CYS A 265 31.09 4.81 -5.04
C CYS A 265 32.61 4.59 -4.95
N GLY A 266 33.28 4.46 -6.09
CA GLY A 266 34.72 4.15 -6.18
C GLY A 266 35.58 5.39 -6.35
N TRP A 267 35.33 6.19 -7.38
CA TRP A 267 36.19 7.34 -7.70
C TRP A 267 35.84 8.56 -6.86
N PHE A 268 34.56 8.90 -6.68
CA PHE A 268 34.13 9.98 -5.79
C PHE A 268 33.96 9.56 -4.32
N HIS A 269 34.69 8.53 -3.90
CA HIS A 269 34.64 8.00 -2.54
C HIS A 269 35.17 9.01 -1.50
N GLN A 270 34.62 8.97 -0.28
CA GLN A 270 34.99 9.89 0.82
C GLN A 270 36.50 9.87 1.14
N ARG A 271 37.16 8.71 1.03
CA ARG A 271 38.61 8.59 1.19
C ARG A 271 39.38 9.40 0.14
N ASN A 272 38.99 9.30 -1.13
CA ASN A 272 39.65 10.01 -2.23
C ASN A 272 39.47 11.53 -2.09
N ILE A 273 38.27 11.95 -1.66
CA ILE A 273 37.98 13.35 -1.32
C ILE A 273 38.90 13.83 -0.19
N ALA A 274 39.05 13.06 0.89
CA ALA A 274 39.87 13.44 2.04
C ALA A 274 41.38 13.48 1.72
N GLU A 275 41.86 12.59 0.86
CA GLU A 275 43.26 12.54 0.43
C GLU A 275 43.57 13.47 -0.76
N GLY A 276 42.57 14.18 -1.29
CA GLY A 276 42.72 15.04 -2.48
C GLY A 276 43.06 14.26 -3.77
N ARG A 277 42.74 12.97 -3.83
CA ARG A 277 43.06 12.05 -4.93
C ARG A 277 41.86 11.83 -5.82
N LEU A 278 41.49 12.85 -6.58
CA LEU A 278 40.34 12.81 -7.48
C LEU A 278 40.76 13.15 -8.90
N SER A 279 40.05 12.58 -9.87
CA SER A 279 40.21 12.94 -11.28
C SER A 279 39.20 14.03 -11.62
N ARG A 280 39.66 15.18 -12.11
CA ARG A 280 38.78 16.28 -12.54
C ARG A 280 37.74 15.83 -13.55
N GLY A 281 38.15 15.06 -14.57
CA GLY A 281 37.22 14.55 -15.58
C GLY A 281 36.13 13.64 -15.01
N VAL A 282 36.43 12.87 -13.96
CA VAL A 282 35.40 12.07 -13.27
C VAL A 282 34.43 12.96 -12.51
N VAL A 283 34.93 13.99 -11.81
CA VAL A 283 34.08 14.92 -11.07
C VAL A 283 33.20 15.73 -12.02
N ASP A 284 33.74 16.24 -13.13
CA ASP A 284 32.97 16.97 -14.15
C ASP A 284 31.88 16.08 -14.78
N GLN A 285 32.19 14.81 -15.09
CA GLN A 285 31.20 13.86 -15.60
C GLN A 285 30.07 13.59 -14.60
N LEU A 286 30.41 13.40 -13.33
CA LEU A 286 29.41 13.17 -12.28
C LEU A 286 28.58 14.42 -12.02
N LEU A 287 29.18 15.60 -12.04
CA LEU A 287 28.50 16.87 -11.83
C LEU A 287 27.42 17.09 -12.90
N GLY A 288 27.73 16.89 -14.18
CA GLY A 288 26.73 17.01 -15.25
C GLY A 288 25.54 16.04 -15.10
N GLN A 289 25.77 14.83 -14.57
CA GLN A 289 24.68 13.89 -14.26
C GLN A 289 23.82 14.37 -13.08
N VAL A 290 24.45 14.95 -12.05
CA VAL A 290 23.75 15.49 -10.87
C VAL A 290 22.91 16.71 -11.26
N GLU A 291 23.47 17.63 -12.04
CA GLU A 291 22.79 18.84 -12.51
C GLU A 291 21.55 18.48 -13.34
N GLN A 292 21.67 17.52 -14.26
CA GLN A 292 20.52 17.04 -15.04
C GLN A 292 19.42 16.44 -14.14
N LEU A 293 19.79 15.64 -13.14
CA LEU A 293 18.83 15.09 -12.17
C LEU A 293 18.17 16.20 -11.33
N ILE A 294 18.91 17.24 -10.94
CA ILE A 294 18.36 18.40 -10.22
C ILE A 294 17.28 19.08 -11.06
N GLU A 295 17.58 19.40 -12.33
CA GLU A 295 16.62 20.02 -13.25
C GLU A 295 15.37 19.17 -13.44
N ASP A 296 15.54 17.85 -13.60
CA ASP A 296 14.42 16.93 -13.76
C ASP A 296 13.52 16.87 -12.53
N PHE A 297 14.10 16.87 -11.33
CA PHE A 297 13.33 16.91 -10.08
C PHE A 297 12.65 18.27 -9.86
N ASP A 298 13.31 19.39 -10.18
CA ASP A 298 12.69 20.72 -10.12
C ASP A 298 11.48 20.81 -11.05
N LYS A 299 11.59 20.27 -12.28
CA LYS A 299 10.47 20.18 -13.22
C LYS A 299 9.35 19.26 -12.71
N LEU A 300 9.68 18.11 -12.13
CA LEU A 300 8.70 17.21 -11.51
C LEU A 300 7.93 17.90 -10.38
N ILE A 301 8.62 18.66 -9.51
CA ILE A 301 7.99 19.40 -8.42
C ILE A 301 7.03 20.45 -8.97
N PHE A 302 7.47 21.25 -9.94
CA PHE A 302 6.61 22.25 -10.56
C PHE A 302 5.34 21.63 -11.17
N GLU A 303 5.47 20.52 -11.91
CA GLU A 303 4.33 19.80 -12.46
C GLU A 303 3.41 19.27 -11.36
N SER A 304 3.97 18.72 -10.27
CA SER A 304 3.20 18.22 -9.13
C SER A 304 2.40 19.32 -8.43
N GLN A 305 2.99 20.51 -8.28
CA GLN A 305 2.33 21.69 -7.71
C GLN A 305 1.14 22.17 -8.53
N CYS A 306 1.19 21.98 -9.85
CA CYS A 306 0.07 22.30 -10.74
C CYS A 306 -1.01 21.21 -10.73
N LEU A 307 -0.62 19.92 -10.63
CA LEU A 307 -1.52 18.78 -10.83
C LEU A 307 -2.23 18.30 -9.57
N LEU A 308 -1.53 18.21 -8.44
CA LEU A 308 -2.10 17.62 -7.22
C LEU A 308 -3.25 18.42 -6.60
N PRO A 309 -3.25 19.76 -6.61
CA PRO A 309 -4.34 20.56 -6.02
C PRO A 309 -5.71 20.36 -6.68
N ASP A 310 -5.76 19.80 -7.89
CA ASP A 310 -7.03 19.48 -8.57
C ASP A 310 -7.79 18.34 -7.88
N VAL A 311 -7.11 17.51 -7.08
CA VAL A 311 -7.66 16.28 -6.48
C VAL A 311 -7.48 16.22 -4.97
N PHE A 312 -6.44 16.87 -4.44
CA PHE A 312 -6.05 16.76 -3.05
C PHE A 312 -5.96 18.11 -2.34
N ASP A 313 -6.15 18.11 -1.03
CA ASP A 313 -5.89 19.28 -0.21
C ASP A 313 -4.38 19.60 -0.14
N SER A 314 -4.07 20.81 0.32
CA SER A 314 -2.69 21.30 0.40
C SER A 314 -1.80 20.45 1.32
N ALA A 315 -2.34 19.83 2.37
CA ALA A 315 -1.53 19.03 3.29
C ALA A 315 -1.05 17.74 2.62
N ILE A 316 -1.94 17.05 1.90
CA ILE A 316 -1.57 15.88 1.09
C ILE A 316 -0.58 16.25 -0.01
N CYS A 317 -0.81 17.37 -0.70
CA CYS A 317 0.08 17.84 -1.77
C CYS A 317 1.50 18.09 -1.24
N GLU A 318 1.63 18.86 -0.15
CA GLU A 318 2.93 19.19 0.43
C GLU A 318 3.64 17.97 0.97
N GLU A 319 2.95 17.09 1.70
CA GLU A 319 3.56 15.88 2.23
C GLU A 319 4.08 14.96 1.11
N TRP A 320 3.28 14.76 0.06
CA TRP A 320 3.70 13.91 -1.06
C TRP A 320 4.95 14.48 -1.75
N MET A 321 4.97 15.79 -2.01
CA MET A 321 6.12 16.45 -2.63
C MET A 321 7.37 16.43 -1.73
N ASP A 322 7.23 16.66 -0.43
CA ASP A 322 8.33 16.61 0.53
C ASP A 322 8.97 15.22 0.58
N THR A 323 8.13 14.20 0.72
CA THR A 323 8.54 12.81 0.88
C THR A 323 9.17 12.28 -0.40
N HIS A 324 8.53 12.50 -1.55
CA HIS A 324 8.83 11.77 -2.77
C HIS A 324 9.63 12.58 -3.81
N CYS A 325 9.74 13.90 -3.66
CA CYS A 325 10.45 14.77 -4.60
C CYS A 325 11.55 15.59 -3.92
N ARG A 326 11.19 16.48 -2.98
CA ARG A 326 12.13 17.44 -2.38
C ARG A 326 13.24 16.76 -1.58
N THR A 327 12.95 15.61 -0.97
CA THR A 327 13.96 14.78 -0.29
C THR A 327 15.11 14.36 -1.23
N TYR A 328 14.81 13.99 -2.48
CA TYR A 328 15.83 13.61 -3.46
C TYR A 328 16.59 14.83 -3.99
N LEU A 329 15.86 15.90 -4.30
CA LEU A 329 16.43 17.18 -4.73
C LEU A 329 17.43 17.74 -3.70
N HIS A 330 17.10 17.69 -2.41
CA HIS A 330 18.01 18.12 -1.35
C HIS A 330 19.30 17.30 -1.32
N LYS A 331 19.20 15.96 -1.45
CA LYS A 331 20.37 15.07 -1.52
C LYS A 331 21.25 15.38 -2.73
N LEU A 332 20.65 15.57 -3.90
CA LEU A 332 21.36 15.93 -5.13
C LEU A 332 22.08 17.27 -5.01
N ARG A 333 21.41 18.32 -4.53
CA ARG A 333 22.04 19.64 -4.30
C ARG A 333 23.21 19.56 -3.33
N LYS A 334 23.10 18.75 -2.27
CA LYS A 334 24.22 18.51 -1.33
C LYS A 334 25.41 17.82 -2.03
N ILE A 335 25.16 16.86 -2.92
CA ILE A 335 26.19 16.21 -3.72
C ILE A 335 26.84 17.20 -4.68
N SER A 336 26.03 17.98 -5.42
CA SER A 336 26.49 19.01 -6.37
C SER A 336 27.43 20.01 -5.71
N ASN A 337 26.99 20.61 -4.60
CA ASN A 337 27.79 21.57 -3.83
C ASN A 337 29.12 20.96 -3.37
N LYS A 338 29.13 19.66 -3.02
CA LYS A 338 30.36 18.98 -2.61
C LYS A 338 31.31 18.76 -3.79
N MET A 339 30.79 18.44 -4.98
CA MET A 339 31.57 18.30 -6.21
C MET A 339 32.20 19.63 -6.63
N GLU A 340 31.43 20.72 -6.61
CA GLU A 340 31.92 22.07 -6.91
C GLU A 340 33.03 22.51 -5.96
N GLN A 341 32.88 22.28 -4.65
CA GLN A 341 33.93 22.57 -3.67
C GLN A 341 35.21 21.80 -3.98
N VAL A 342 35.09 20.52 -4.33
CA VAL A 342 36.22 19.66 -4.63
C VAL A 342 36.95 20.11 -5.91
N LEU A 343 36.22 20.52 -6.95
CA LEU A 343 36.80 20.99 -8.21
C LEU A 343 37.73 22.21 -8.04
N GLN A 344 37.61 22.96 -6.95
CA GLN A 344 38.54 24.06 -6.62
C GLN A 344 39.94 23.58 -6.26
N PHE A 345 40.10 22.30 -5.87
CA PHE A 345 41.36 21.73 -5.37
C PHE A 345 41.93 20.62 -6.26
N VAL A 346 41.15 20.11 -7.21
CA VAL A 346 41.57 19.06 -8.15
C VAL A 346 42.15 19.70 -9.40
N ARG A 347 43.44 19.46 -9.67
CA ARG A 347 44.14 19.98 -10.85
C ARG A 347 43.82 19.20 -12.11
#